data_AF-A0A660TVU0-F1
#
_entry.id   AF-A0A660TVU0-F1
#
_cell.length_a   1.000
_cell.length_b   1.000
_cell.length_c   1.000
_cell.angle_alpha   90.00
_cell.angle_beta   90.00
_cell.angle_gamma   90.00
#
_symmetry.space_group_name_H-M   'P 1'
#
loop_
_entity.id
_entity.type
_entity.pdbx_description
1 polymer ?
#
loop_
_entity_poly.entity_id
_entity_poly.type
_entity_poly.pdbx_seq_one_letter_code
_entity_poly.pdbx_strand_id
1 'polypeptide(L)'
;MSKIEKALIISLIFLSVILGSGLGVLISLFNDTSDIESLENFKPEIPSKIYDRNGILISELFTVKREPVPFDMLPKNLINALIAIEDAKFYKHKGIDIKRIFGALWANIRTGRKSQGASTITMQLARTLFTGREKTWARKIKEAWLALKIEKKYSKNEILTLYFNQIYFGHGAYGVEAASQFYFNKHVQDLTLAECALLAGLPQSPNRLSPFRNPDLARKRQLLVLESMVKHGMVSSEEAYDSFQDFWVKFRLQMRSPSQSVFRMAENKAPHFVEYVRQKLEKLYGSKRIYTDGLKVYTSLDLRQQELAEKYLREGLERQNKIYKTIMERVNDTLDTKILDSLDMVTLLFSLDNINIGSTKTEKRVLDYLNSKILLPLDMLSLFFDQNQIGRIIESSLSQEKESGKLQKVEGALIAIEPKTGYITA
;
A
#
# COMPACT_ATOMS: atom_id res chain seq x y z
N MET A 1 45.19 43.16 -22.30
CA MET A 1 44.14 42.89 -21.30
C MET A 1 43.91 44.09 -20.42
N SER A 2 42.67 44.56 -20.32
CA SER A 2 42.31 45.64 -19.39
C SER A 2 42.46 45.19 -17.93
N LYS A 3 42.60 46.14 -16.99
CA LYS A 3 42.62 45.82 -15.54
C LYS A 3 41.37 45.04 -15.10
N ILE A 4 40.24 45.29 -15.78
CA ILE A 4 38.94 44.65 -15.54
C ILE A 4 38.96 43.18 -15.99
N GLU A 5 39.53 42.87 -17.16
CA GLU A 5 39.67 41.49 -17.64
C GLU A 5 40.56 40.66 -16.72
N LYS A 6 41.68 41.23 -16.22
CA LYS A 6 42.55 40.55 -15.25
C LYS A 6 41.81 40.25 -13.94
N ALA A 7 41.04 41.23 -13.43
CA ALA A 7 40.25 41.04 -12.22
C ALA A 7 39.15 39.97 -12.39
N LEU A 8 38.47 39.93 -13.54
CA LEU A 8 37.47 38.92 -13.85
C LEU A 8 38.07 37.51 -13.92
N ILE A 9 39.23 37.35 -14.59
CA ILE A 9 39.91 36.05 -14.66
C ILE A 9 40.37 35.59 -13.28
N ILE A 10 40.95 36.48 -12.47
CA ILE A 10 41.38 36.15 -11.10
C ILE A 10 40.17 35.75 -10.25
N SER A 11 39.05 36.45 -10.36
CA SER A 11 37.80 36.13 -9.66
C SER A 11 37.24 34.77 -10.07
N LEU A 12 37.25 34.44 -11.38
CA LEU A 12 36.83 33.15 -11.90
C LEU A 12 37.72 32.00 -11.41
N ILE A 13 39.04 32.20 -11.41
CA ILE A 13 39.99 31.21 -10.88
C ILE A 13 39.74 30.99 -9.39
N PHE A 14 39.62 32.06 -8.60
CA PHE A 14 39.37 31.96 -7.16
C PHE A 14 38.04 31.25 -6.87
N LEU A 15 36.98 31.59 -7.61
CA LEU A 15 35.69 30.92 -7.51
C LEU A 15 35.80 29.42 -7.88
N SER A 16 36.56 29.08 -8.93
CA SER A 16 36.78 27.68 -9.32
C SER A 16 37.53 26.87 -8.26
N VAL A 17 38.50 27.48 -7.59
CA VAL A 17 39.25 26.86 -6.49
C VAL A 17 38.37 26.66 -5.27
N ILE A 18 37.52 27.64 -4.92
CA ILE A 18 36.58 27.50 -3.80
C ILE A 18 35.55 26.40 -4.09
N LEU A 19 34.95 26.42 -5.29
CA LEU A 19 33.97 25.41 -5.69
C LEU A 19 34.60 24.02 -5.79
N GLY A 20 35.80 23.92 -6.36
CA GLY A 20 36.56 22.67 -6.47
C GLY A 20 36.93 22.09 -5.11
N SER A 21 37.46 22.93 -4.21
CA SER A 21 37.77 22.55 -2.82
C SER A 21 36.52 22.11 -2.06
N GLY A 22 35.41 22.86 -2.18
CA GLY A 22 34.14 22.51 -1.54
C GLY A 22 33.55 21.20 -2.06
N LEU A 23 33.61 20.96 -3.38
CA LEU A 23 33.23 19.68 -3.99
C LEU A 23 34.14 18.54 -3.52
N GLY A 24 35.46 18.78 -3.44
CA GLY A 24 36.43 17.81 -2.95
C GLY A 24 36.16 17.38 -1.50
N VAL A 25 35.91 18.35 -0.61
CA VAL A 25 35.52 18.07 0.78
C VAL A 25 34.21 17.30 0.85
N LEU A 26 33.17 17.72 0.10
CA LEU A 26 31.90 17.00 0.07
C LEU A 26 32.04 15.56 -0.43
N ILE A 27 32.85 15.32 -1.47
CA ILE A 27 33.10 13.97 -1.98
C ILE A 27 33.91 13.16 -0.97
N SER A 28 34.89 13.76 -0.29
CA SER A 28 35.67 13.10 0.77
C SER A 28 34.77 12.65 1.92
N LEU A 29 33.77 13.45 2.30
CA LEU A 29 32.78 13.09 3.31
C LEU A 29 31.88 11.93 2.87
N PHE A 30 31.72 11.73 1.56
CA PHE A 30 30.95 10.62 1.00
C PHE A 30 31.79 9.41 0.61
N ASN A 31 33.12 9.50 0.70
CA ASN A 31 34.01 8.38 0.36
C ASN A 31 34.06 7.30 1.47
N ASP A 32 33.08 7.33 2.37
CA ASP A 32 32.85 6.30 3.38
C ASP A 32 32.66 4.95 2.67
N THR A 33 33.50 3.98 3.01
CA THR A 33 33.61 2.69 2.29
C THR A 33 32.34 1.85 2.37
N SER A 34 31.48 2.16 3.34
CA SER A 34 30.21 1.48 3.62
C SER A 34 29.25 1.45 2.43
N ASP A 35 29.11 2.54 1.66
CA ASP A 35 28.21 2.58 0.49
C ASP A 35 28.73 1.71 -0.67
N ILE A 36 30.06 1.57 -0.78
CA ILE A 36 30.72 0.78 -1.83
C ILE A 36 30.57 -0.71 -1.53
N GLU A 37 30.82 -1.11 -0.29
CA GLU A 37 30.60 -2.49 0.17
C GLU A 37 29.13 -2.88 0.06
N SER A 38 28.22 -1.93 0.30
CA SER A 38 26.78 -2.14 0.13
C SER A 38 26.40 -2.36 -1.34
N LEU A 39 27.08 -1.73 -2.30
CA LEU A 39 26.92 -1.98 -3.75
C LEU A 39 27.45 -3.35 -4.19
N GLU A 40 28.41 -3.91 -3.45
CA GLU A 40 28.97 -5.26 -3.67
C GLU A 40 28.11 -6.35 -3.05
N ASN A 41 27.58 -6.10 -1.87
CA ASN A 41 26.77 -7.06 -1.13
C ASN A 41 25.26 -6.81 -1.25
N PHE A 42 24.83 -5.99 -2.21
CA PHE A 42 23.42 -5.65 -2.37
C PHE A 42 22.60 -6.91 -2.68
N LYS A 43 21.76 -7.31 -1.71
CA LYS A 43 20.78 -8.38 -1.88
C LYS A 43 19.38 -7.78 -1.91
N PRO A 44 18.62 -7.94 -3.01
CA PRO A 44 17.24 -7.48 -3.04
C PRO A 44 16.43 -8.23 -1.99
N GLU A 45 15.50 -7.55 -1.32
CA GLU A 45 14.56 -8.23 -0.43
C GLU A 45 13.56 -9.02 -1.28
N ILE A 46 13.47 -10.32 -1.02
CA ILE A 46 12.61 -11.26 -1.75
C ILE A 46 11.56 -11.82 -0.78
N PRO A 47 10.28 -11.93 -1.20
CA PRO A 47 9.23 -12.56 -0.41
C PRO A 47 9.57 -13.99 -0.01
N SER A 48 9.35 -14.34 1.25
CA SER A 48 9.36 -15.74 1.67
C SER A 48 8.04 -16.39 1.28
N LYS A 49 8.10 -17.65 0.84
CA LYS A 49 6.96 -18.42 0.37
C LYS A 49 6.69 -19.59 1.33
N ILE A 50 5.44 -19.73 1.75
CA ILE A 50 4.98 -20.81 2.63
C ILE A 50 4.20 -21.82 1.78
N TYR A 51 4.60 -23.08 1.85
CA TYR A 51 4.03 -24.18 1.11
C TYR A 51 3.38 -25.21 2.04
N ASP A 52 2.35 -25.88 1.54
CA ASP A 52 1.74 -27.04 2.17
C ASP A 52 2.64 -28.28 2.01
N ARG A 53 2.24 -29.41 2.59
CA ARG A 53 2.98 -30.67 2.52
C ARG A 53 3.14 -31.23 1.10
N ASN A 54 2.33 -30.75 0.14
CA ASN A 54 2.32 -31.14 -1.26
C ASN A 54 3.07 -30.14 -2.16
N GLY A 55 3.66 -29.08 -1.60
CA GLY A 55 4.35 -28.04 -2.34
C GLY A 55 3.44 -26.97 -2.96
N ILE A 56 2.17 -26.92 -2.57
CA ILE A 56 1.21 -25.88 -2.99
C ILE A 56 1.47 -24.61 -2.17
N LEU A 57 1.55 -23.45 -2.84
CA LEU A 57 1.71 -22.16 -2.17
C LEU A 57 0.47 -21.82 -1.33
N ILE A 58 0.68 -21.61 -0.02
CA ILE A 58 -0.35 -21.20 0.94
C ILE A 58 -0.42 -19.67 1.02
N SER A 59 0.73 -19.03 1.22
CA SER A 59 0.85 -17.58 1.43
C SER A 59 2.30 -17.13 1.21
N GLU A 60 2.47 -15.81 1.05
CA GLU A 60 3.77 -15.15 1.00
C GLU A 60 3.93 -14.21 2.22
N LEU A 61 5.14 -14.13 2.75
CA LEU A 61 5.53 -13.17 3.79
C LEU A 61 6.51 -12.17 3.19
N PHE A 62 6.13 -10.90 3.15
CA PHE A 62 6.99 -9.84 2.60
C PHE A 62 6.69 -8.48 3.22
N THR A 63 7.72 -7.63 3.31
CA THR A 63 7.58 -6.18 3.46
C THR A 63 7.48 -5.51 2.09
N VAL A 64 8.03 -6.16 1.08
CA VAL A 64 8.10 -5.68 -0.29
C VAL A 64 7.90 -6.87 -1.23
N LYS A 65 6.82 -6.87 -2.02
CA LYS A 65 6.62 -7.90 -3.03
C LYS A 65 7.49 -7.59 -4.25
N ARG A 66 8.55 -8.37 -4.43
CA ARG A 66 9.44 -8.34 -5.60
C ARG A 66 9.48 -9.71 -6.25
N GLU A 67 9.38 -9.72 -7.57
CA GLU A 67 9.65 -10.87 -8.41
C GLU A 67 10.71 -10.43 -9.43
N PRO A 68 11.98 -10.82 -9.25
CA PRO A 68 13.06 -10.36 -10.11
C PRO A 68 12.89 -10.86 -11.54
N VAL A 69 12.99 -9.94 -12.50
CA VAL A 69 12.91 -10.24 -13.94
C VAL A 69 14.28 -10.00 -14.58
N PRO A 70 14.82 -10.96 -15.36
CA PRO A 70 16.06 -10.75 -16.10
C PRO A 70 15.85 -9.78 -17.26
N PHE A 71 16.93 -9.15 -17.75
CA PHE A 71 16.85 -8.13 -18.80
C PHE A 71 16.09 -8.60 -20.05
N ASP A 72 16.32 -9.85 -20.47
CA ASP A 72 15.78 -10.38 -21.72
C ASP A 72 14.26 -10.59 -21.70
N MET A 73 13.67 -10.62 -20.51
CA MET A 73 12.21 -10.72 -20.31
C MET A 73 11.54 -9.34 -20.25
N LEU A 74 12.31 -8.24 -20.24
CA LEU A 74 11.75 -6.90 -20.27
C LEU A 74 11.34 -6.52 -21.71
N PRO A 75 10.09 -6.07 -21.93
CA PRO A 75 9.67 -5.61 -23.25
C PRO A 75 10.54 -4.46 -23.75
N LYS A 76 10.92 -4.51 -25.02
CA LYS A 76 11.64 -3.41 -25.68
C LYS A 76 10.89 -2.08 -25.55
N ASN A 77 9.57 -2.10 -25.66
CA ASN A 77 8.72 -0.93 -25.50
C ASN A 77 8.80 -0.31 -24.10
N LEU A 78 8.93 -1.13 -23.06
CA LEU A 78 9.12 -0.66 -21.69
C LEU A 78 10.48 0.02 -21.51
N ILE A 79 11.55 -0.60 -22.00
CA ILE A 79 12.90 -0.02 -21.95
C ILE A 79 12.92 1.32 -22.69
N ASN A 80 12.35 1.35 -23.91
CA ASN A 80 12.25 2.55 -24.74
C ASN A 80 11.43 3.64 -24.06
N ALA A 81 10.27 3.30 -23.46
CA ALA A 81 9.42 4.25 -22.76
C ALA A 81 10.16 4.94 -21.61
N LEU A 82 10.88 4.17 -20.78
CA LEU A 82 11.66 4.72 -19.68
C LEU A 82 12.78 5.64 -20.19
N ILE A 83 13.56 5.18 -21.17
CA ILE A 83 14.66 5.96 -21.75
C ILE A 83 14.12 7.24 -22.38
N ALA A 84 13.03 7.19 -23.14
CA ALA A 84 12.45 8.34 -23.81
C ALA A 84 12.02 9.43 -22.81
N ILE A 85 11.37 9.06 -21.69
CA ILE A 85 10.83 10.04 -20.75
C ILE A 85 11.83 10.49 -19.68
N GLU A 86 12.69 9.59 -19.19
CA GLU A 86 13.60 9.89 -18.08
C GLU A 86 15.02 10.24 -18.54
N ASP A 87 15.53 9.67 -19.63
CA ASP A 87 16.95 9.79 -20.00
C ASP A 87 17.27 9.40 -21.46
N ALA A 88 16.87 10.23 -22.43
CA ALA A 88 16.96 9.90 -23.85
C ALA A 88 18.39 9.67 -24.38
N LYS A 89 19.42 10.04 -23.60
CA LYS A 89 20.83 9.82 -23.93
C LYS A 89 21.48 8.78 -23.01
N PHE A 90 20.69 7.94 -22.35
CA PHE A 90 21.14 6.97 -21.36
C PHE A 90 22.37 6.18 -21.81
N TYR A 91 22.37 5.62 -23.02
CA TYR A 91 23.50 4.84 -23.54
C TYR A 91 24.74 5.67 -23.93
N LYS A 92 24.64 7.01 -24.01
CA LYS A 92 25.71 7.90 -24.47
C LYS A 92 26.54 8.51 -23.34
N HIS A 93 26.02 8.56 -22.12
CA HIS A 93 26.74 9.12 -20.96
C HIS A 93 27.12 8.02 -19.96
N LYS A 94 28.01 8.32 -19.02
CA LYS A 94 28.42 7.41 -17.92
C LYS A 94 27.86 7.95 -16.61
N GLY A 95 26.60 7.66 -16.30
CA GLY A 95 25.96 8.05 -15.03
C GLY A 95 25.40 9.46 -14.94
N ILE A 96 26.06 10.48 -15.51
CA ILE A 96 25.60 11.88 -15.45
C ILE A 96 25.57 12.49 -16.85
N ASP A 97 24.47 13.18 -17.20
CA ASP A 97 24.40 14.00 -18.42
C ASP A 97 24.68 15.47 -18.09
N ILE A 98 25.95 15.87 -18.27
CA ILE A 98 26.43 17.23 -18.05
C ILE A 98 25.70 18.24 -18.96
N LYS A 99 25.45 17.87 -20.23
CA LYS A 99 24.75 18.76 -21.18
C LYS A 99 23.32 19.01 -20.74
N ARG A 100 22.65 17.98 -20.22
CA ARG A 100 21.29 18.12 -19.67
C ARG A 100 21.25 18.93 -18.38
N ILE A 101 22.27 18.81 -17.50
CA ILE A 101 22.37 19.64 -16.30
C ILE A 101 22.47 21.12 -16.67
N PHE A 102 23.38 21.49 -17.58
CA PHE A 102 23.52 22.88 -18.01
C PHE A 102 22.29 23.38 -18.78
N GLY A 103 21.72 22.55 -19.66
CA GLY A 103 20.50 22.88 -20.38
C GLY A 103 19.31 23.14 -19.46
N ALA A 104 19.11 22.29 -18.44
CA ALA A 104 18.06 22.48 -17.45
C ALA A 104 18.30 23.73 -16.59
N LEU A 105 19.55 24.02 -16.22
CA LEU A 105 19.89 25.25 -15.48
C LEU A 105 19.55 26.50 -16.30
N TRP A 106 19.95 26.54 -17.57
CA TRP A 106 19.69 27.66 -18.47
C TRP A 106 18.19 27.85 -18.73
N ALA A 107 17.46 26.76 -18.96
CA ALA A 107 16.00 26.80 -19.13
C ALA A 107 15.28 27.32 -17.88
N ASN A 108 15.72 26.92 -16.69
CA ASN A 108 15.14 27.39 -15.43
C ASN A 108 15.39 28.89 -15.21
N ILE A 109 16.57 29.39 -15.57
CA ILE A 109 16.89 30.84 -15.50
C ILE A 109 16.00 31.62 -16.47
N ARG A 110 15.85 31.13 -17.71
CA ARG A 110 15.06 31.82 -18.75
C ARG A 110 13.54 31.82 -18.45
N THR A 111 13.02 30.74 -17.89
CA THR A 111 11.56 30.57 -17.69
C THR A 111 11.09 30.92 -16.28
N GLY A 112 12.01 31.14 -15.33
CA GLY A 112 11.69 31.39 -13.92
C GLY A 112 10.99 30.23 -13.21
N ARG A 113 10.84 29.06 -13.86
CA ARG A 113 10.13 27.88 -13.36
C ARG A 113 11.01 26.65 -13.51
N LYS A 114 10.90 25.69 -12.59
CA LYS A 114 11.54 24.36 -12.71
C LYS A 114 10.86 23.56 -13.84
N SER A 115 11.37 23.70 -15.06
CA SER A 115 10.76 23.15 -16.27
C SER A 115 11.27 21.73 -16.60
N GLN A 116 12.55 21.44 -16.34
CA GLN A 116 13.16 20.15 -16.71
C GLN A 116 14.01 19.54 -15.58
N GLY A 117 13.91 18.21 -15.44
CA GLY A 117 14.74 17.42 -14.54
C GLY A 117 16.10 17.11 -15.16
N ALA A 118 17.16 17.22 -14.36
CA ALA A 118 18.53 16.91 -14.78
C ALA A 118 19.02 15.50 -14.37
N SER A 119 18.25 14.76 -13.57
CA SER A 119 18.67 13.48 -12.96
C SER A 119 18.53 12.30 -13.93
N THR A 120 19.61 11.55 -14.16
CA THR A 120 19.68 10.38 -15.07
C THR A 120 19.02 9.15 -14.45
N ILE A 121 18.77 8.11 -15.24
CA ILE A 121 18.26 6.82 -14.72
C ILE A 121 19.20 6.27 -13.64
N THR A 122 20.52 6.34 -13.86
CA THR A 122 21.52 5.87 -12.89
C THR A 122 21.51 6.69 -11.60
N MET A 123 21.34 8.01 -11.67
CA MET A 123 21.17 8.85 -10.47
C MET A 123 19.87 8.50 -9.73
N GLN A 124 18.79 8.22 -10.46
CA GLN A 124 17.53 7.77 -9.85
C GLN A 124 17.67 6.41 -9.15
N LEU A 125 18.44 5.49 -9.74
CA LEU A 125 18.78 4.21 -9.12
C LEU A 125 19.59 4.41 -7.84
N ALA A 126 20.67 5.21 -7.90
CA ALA A 126 21.48 5.55 -6.73
C ALA A 126 20.64 6.16 -5.60
N ARG A 127 19.69 7.03 -5.95
CA ARG A 127 18.77 7.62 -4.99
C ARG A 127 17.92 6.59 -4.26
N THR A 128 17.36 5.65 -5.03
CA THR A 128 16.48 4.60 -4.51
C THR A 128 17.23 3.63 -3.60
N LEU A 129 18.49 3.32 -3.92
CA LEU A 129 19.27 2.34 -3.18
C LEU A 129 19.95 2.89 -1.93
N PHE A 130 20.46 4.13 -1.93
CA PHE A 130 21.41 4.58 -0.90
C PHE A 130 21.05 5.87 -0.17
N THR A 131 20.34 6.80 -0.80
CA THR A 131 20.25 8.18 -0.25
C THR A 131 18.88 8.59 0.26
N GLY A 132 17.83 7.81 -0.02
CA GLY A 132 16.49 8.12 0.44
C GLY A 132 15.90 9.43 -0.15
N ARG A 133 14.92 10.02 0.57
CA ARG A 133 13.99 11.04 0.03
C ARG A 133 14.27 12.49 0.45
N GLU A 134 15.34 12.78 1.18
CA GLU A 134 15.67 14.15 1.56
C GLU A 134 15.85 15.05 0.31
N LYS A 135 15.75 16.38 0.43
CA LYS A 135 15.86 17.27 -0.74
C LYS A 135 17.02 18.25 -0.61
N THR A 136 18.21 17.74 -0.27
CA THR A 136 19.43 18.54 -0.14
C THR A 136 20.32 18.46 -1.39
N TRP A 137 21.11 19.51 -1.63
CA TRP A 137 22.12 19.54 -2.69
C TRP A 137 23.26 18.57 -2.44
N ALA A 138 23.68 18.43 -1.18
CA ALA A 138 24.69 17.47 -0.74
C ALA A 138 24.31 16.04 -1.14
N ARG A 139 23.06 15.63 -0.89
CA ARG A 139 22.54 14.33 -1.33
C ARG A 139 22.56 14.17 -2.84
N LYS A 140 22.24 15.22 -3.61
CA LYS A 140 22.27 15.15 -5.08
C LYS A 140 23.68 15.01 -5.64
N ILE A 141 24.68 15.58 -4.97
CA ILE A 141 26.10 15.34 -5.26
C ILE A 141 26.46 13.88 -4.93
N LYS A 142 25.99 13.35 -3.80
CA LYS A 142 26.16 11.93 -3.43
C LYS A 142 25.54 10.98 -4.47
N GLU A 143 24.31 11.25 -4.94
CA GLU A 143 23.66 10.50 -6.03
C GLU A 143 24.50 10.50 -7.31
N ALA A 144 25.03 11.66 -7.71
CA ALA A 144 25.85 11.81 -8.90
C ALA A 144 27.14 10.98 -8.79
N TRP A 145 27.81 11.04 -7.64
CA TRP A 145 29.02 10.25 -7.38
C TRP A 145 28.75 8.74 -7.34
N LEU A 146 27.68 8.31 -6.66
CA LEU A 146 27.26 6.90 -6.66
C LEU A 146 26.87 6.42 -8.06
N ALA A 147 26.22 7.27 -8.87
CA ALA A 147 25.88 6.94 -10.26
C ALA A 147 27.15 6.67 -11.10
N LEU A 148 28.21 7.46 -10.93
CA LEU A 148 29.50 7.19 -11.59
C LEU A 148 30.10 5.85 -11.17
N LYS A 149 29.97 5.48 -9.90
CA LYS A 149 30.44 4.18 -9.38
C LYS A 149 29.63 3.01 -9.93
N ILE A 150 28.30 3.13 -9.94
CA ILE A 150 27.40 2.13 -10.52
C ILE A 150 27.77 1.89 -11.98
N GLU A 151 28.01 2.94 -12.75
CA GLU A 151 28.36 2.84 -14.19
C GLU A 151 29.77 2.33 -14.47
N LYS A 152 30.66 2.37 -13.47
CA LYS A 152 31.96 1.71 -13.56
C LYS A 152 31.85 0.20 -13.37
N LYS A 153 30.85 -0.25 -12.59
CA LYS A 153 30.69 -1.64 -12.17
C LYS A 153 29.69 -2.42 -13.02
N TYR A 154 28.58 -1.80 -13.40
CA TYR A 154 27.47 -2.43 -14.11
C TYR A 154 27.35 -1.86 -15.53
N SER A 155 27.05 -2.73 -16.48
CA SER A 155 26.67 -2.35 -17.83
C SER A 155 25.31 -1.63 -17.85
N LYS A 156 25.01 -0.96 -18.97
CA LYS A 156 23.73 -0.25 -19.16
C LYS A 156 22.51 -1.15 -19.00
N ASN A 157 22.59 -2.38 -19.50
CA ASN A 157 21.49 -3.34 -19.40
C ASN A 157 21.30 -3.84 -17.97
N GLU A 158 22.39 -4.09 -17.24
CA GLU A 158 22.33 -4.44 -15.81
C GLU A 158 21.75 -3.28 -14.99
N ILE A 159 22.12 -2.03 -15.29
CA ILE A 159 21.55 -0.84 -14.63
C ILE A 159 20.04 -0.75 -14.88
N LEU A 160 19.57 -0.98 -16.11
CA LEU A 160 18.14 -1.03 -16.41
C LEU A 160 17.44 -2.17 -15.67
N THR A 161 18.05 -3.35 -15.63
CA THR A 161 17.54 -4.51 -14.89
C THR A 161 17.39 -4.20 -13.40
N LEU A 162 18.43 -3.61 -12.79
CA LEU A 162 18.39 -3.18 -11.40
C LEU A 162 17.32 -2.10 -11.20
N TYR A 163 17.22 -1.12 -12.09
CA TYR A 163 16.21 -0.07 -12.02
C TYR A 163 14.80 -0.65 -12.02
N PHE A 164 14.46 -1.47 -13.02
CA PHE A 164 13.13 -2.03 -13.17
C PHE A 164 12.76 -2.99 -12.03
N ASN A 165 13.72 -3.68 -11.41
CA ASN A 165 13.45 -4.56 -10.28
C ASN A 165 13.39 -3.85 -8.91
N GLN A 166 13.88 -2.61 -8.82
CA GLN A 166 13.97 -1.89 -7.54
C GLN A 166 12.99 -0.73 -7.40
N ILE A 167 12.62 -0.11 -8.50
CA ILE A 167 11.84 1.13 -8.45
C ILE A 167 10.42 0.88 -7.90
N TYR A 168 9.91 1.84 -7.15
CA TYR A 168 8.57 1.80 -6.59
C TYR A 168 7.55 2.33 -7.60
N PHE A 169 6.52 1.54 -7.92
CA PHE A 169 5.46 1.86 -8.88
C PHE A 169 4.13 2.25 -8.22
N GLY A 170 4.07 2.35 -6.89
CA GLY A 170 2.84 2.69 -6.15
C GLY A 170 2.15 1.46 -5.57
N HIS A 171 1.21 1.66 -4.64
CA HIS A 171 0.39 0.61 -4.03
C HIS A 171 1.13 -0.60 -3.41
N GLY A 172 2.38 -0.41 -2.98
CA GLY A 172 3.22 -1.49 -2.47
C GLY A 172 3.90 -2.34 -3.57
N ALA A 173 3.74 -1.99 -4.85
CA ALA A 173 4.44 -2.64 -5.95
C ALA A 173 5.86 -2.08 -6.09
N TYR A 174 6.85 -2.91 -5.75
CA TYR A 174 8.27 -2.63 -6.00
C TYR A 174 8.77 -3.61 -7.05
N GLY A 175 9.42 -3.07 -8.06
CA GLY A 175 9.78 -3.86 -9.23
C GLY A 175 8.65 -3.95 -10.24
N VAL A 176 9.04 -4.13 -11.50
CA VAL A 176 8.13 -4.01 -12.64
C VAL A 176 7.17 -5.19 -12.76
N GLU A 177 7.59 -6.41 -12.41
CA GLU A 177 6.71 -7.58 -12.45
C GLU A 177 5.55 -7.45 -11.47
N ALA A 178 5.87 -7.08 -10.22
CA ALA A 178 4.85 -6.81 -9.20
C ALA A 178 3.89 -5.69 -9.66
N ALA A 179 4.40 -4.67 -10.34
CA ALA A 179 3.57 -3.60 -10.89
C ALA A 179 2.69 -4.09 -12.05
N SER A 180 3.23 -4.90 -12.96
CA SER A 180 2.51 -5.48 -14.09
C SER A 180 1.35 -6.36 -13.62
N GLN A 181 1.62 -7.26 -12.67
CA GLN A 181 0.61 -8.12 -12.05
C GLN A 181 -0.45 -7.30 -11.32
N PHE A 182 -0.03 -6.26 -10.58
CA PHE A 182 -0.95 -5.41 -9.82
C PHE A 182 -1.88 -4.58 -10.72
N TYR A 183 -1.34 -3.88 -11.72
CA TYR A 183 -2.09 -2.95 -12.56
C TYR A 183 -2.86 -3.65 -13.68
N PHE A 184 -2.34 -4.74 -14.23
CA PHE A 184 -2.86 -5.35 -15.47
C PHE A 184 -3.13 -6.85 -15.36
N ASN A 185 -2.72 -7.51 -14.27
CA ASN A 185 -2.85 -8.96 -14.10
C ASN A 185 -2.17 -9.74 -15.24
N LYS A 186 -0.97 -9.29 -15.62
CA LYS A 186 -0.14 -9.85 -16.70
C LYS A 186 1.32 -9.95 -16.26
N HIS A 187 2.06 -10.88 -16.85
CA HIS A 187 3.52 -10.87 -16.77
C HIS A 187 4.09 -9.66 -17.53
N VAL A 188 5.23 -9.15 -17.09
CA VAL A 188 5.83 -7.94 -17.69
C VAL A 188 6.14 -8.12 -19.18
N GLN A 189 6.49 -9.33 -19.61
CA GLN A 189 6.79 -9.67 -21.00
C GLN A 189 5.57 -9.50 -21.93
N ASP A 190 4.36 -9.60 -21.39
CA ASP A 190 3.09 -9.58 -22.14
C ASP A 190 2.46 -8.18 -22.20
N LEU A 191 3.20 -7.15 -21.78
CA LEU A 191 2.71 -5.78 -21.75
C LEU A 191 2.62 -5.16 -23.15
N THR A 192 1.51 -4.48 -23.39
CA THR A 192 1.29 -3.65 -24.56
C THR A 192 2.08 -2.34 -24.48
N LEU A 193 2.24 -1.64 -25.61
CA LEU A 193 2.91 -0.35 -25.70
C LEU A 193 2.35 0.67 -24.69
N ALA A 194 1.02 0.81 -24.62
CA ALA A 194 0.37 1.72 -23.68
C ALA A 194 0.61 1.31 -22.21
N GLU A 195 0.52 0.02 -21.87
CA GLU A 195 0.81 -0.45 -20.51
C GLU A 195 2.27 -0.17 -20.11
N CYS A 196 3.22 -0.41 -21.02
CA CYS A 196 4.62 -0.05 -20.86
C CYS A 196 4.80 1.46 -20.61
N ALA A 197 4.15 2.30 -21.41
CA ALA A 197 4.21 3.75 -21.27
C ALA A 197 3.61 4.24 -19.94
N LEU A 198 2.54 3.59 -19.46
CA LEU A 198 1.97 3.90 -18.16
C LEU A 198 2.98 3.59 -17.05
N LEU A 199 3.53 2.36 -17.03
CA LEU A 199 4.50 1.96 -16.00
C LEU A 199 5.75 2.84 -16.01
N ALA A 200 6.30 3.17 -17.17
CA ALA A 200 7.46 4.07 -17.28
C ALA A 200 7.17 5.48 -16.75
N GLY A 201 5.92 5.93 -16.78
CA GLY A 201 5.50 7.24 -16.27
C GLY A 201 5.33 7.31 -14.75
N LEU A 202 5.06 6.19 -14.07
CA LEU A 202 4.73 6.13 -12.64
C LEU A 202 5.88 6.53 -11.69
N PRO A 203 7.14 6.09 -11.87
CA PRO A 203 8.25 6.34 -10.94
C PRO A 203 8.44 7.79 -10.49
N GLN A 204 8.06 8.76 -11.33
CA GLN A 204 8.16 10.19 -11.02
C GLN A 204 7.36 10.56 -9.76
N SER A 205 6.15 10.03 -9.61
CA SER A 205 5.28 10.29 -8.46
C SER A 205 4.25 9.15 -8.31
N PRO A 206 4.68 7.96 -7.84
CA PRO A 206 3.91 6.73 -8.03
C PRO A 206 2.50 6.78 -7.43
N ASN A 207 2.37 7.31 -6.21
CA ASN A 207 1.08 7.42 -5.54
C ASN A 207 0.17 8.50 -6.17
N ARG A 208 0.75 9.61 -6.68
CA ARG A 208 -0.03 10.71 -7.30
C ARG A 208 -0.48 10.36 -8.70
N LEU A 209 0.37 9.65 -9.45
CA LEU A 209 0.14 9.25 -10.84
C LEU A 209 -0.54 7.89 -10.96
N SER A 210 -0.96 7.28 -9.84
CA SER A 210 -1.68 6.02 -9.84
C SER A 210 -2.98 6.13 -10.66
N PRO A 211 -3.20 5.27 -11.67
CA PRO A 211 -4.42 5.28 -12.48
C PRO A 211 -5.68 4.96 -11.69
N PHE A 212 -5.57 4.24 -10.57
CA PHE A 212 -6.71 3.95 -9.66
C PHE A 212 -7.07 5.13 -8.74
N ARG A 213 -6.17 6.08 -8.55
CA ARG A 213 -6.38 7.23 -7.64
C ARG A 213 -6.67 8.50 -8.41
N ASN A 214 -5.89 8.76 -9.46
CA ASN A 214 -5.98 9.96 -10.29
C ASN A 214 -5.85 9.56 -11.77
N PRO A 215 -6.90 8.95 -12.36
CA PRO A 215 -6.85 8.43 -13.73
C PRO A 215 -6.49 9.52 -14.74
N ASP A 216 -6.97 10.75 -14.57
CA ASP A 216 -6.66 11.85 -15.50
C ASP A 216 -5.18 12.26 -15.46
N LEU A 217 -4.57 12.26 -14.27
CA LEU A 217 -3.13 12.55 -14.14
C LEU A 217 -2.28 11.42 -14.73
N ALA A 218 -2.69 10.18 -14.49
CA ALA A 218 -2.04 9.00 -15.06
C ALA A 218 -2.11 9.02 -16.59
N ARG A 219 -3.29 9.30 -17.15
CA ARG A 219 -3.55 9.43 -18.59
C ARG A 219 -2.70 10.51 -19.23
N LYS A 220 -2.66 11.72 -18.65
CA LYS A 220 -1.80 12.81 -19.14
C LYS A 220 -0.32 12.43 -19.09
N ARG A 221 0.13 11.80 -18.02
CA ARG A 221 1.54 11.38 -17.90
C ARG A 221 1.91 10.30 -18.91
N GLN A 222 1.05 9.30 -19.10
CA GLN A 222 1.27 8.25 -20.09
C GLN A 222 1.34 8.82 -21.51
N LEU A 223 0.46 9.77 -21.84
CA LEU A 223 0.51 10.45 -23.13
C LEU A 223 1.85 11.15 -23.36
N LEU A 224 2.37 11.87 -22.35
CA LEU A 224 3.70 12.50 -22.43
C LEU A 224 4.83 11.48 -22.65
N VAL A 225 4.71 10.27 -22.10
CA VAL A 225 5.69 9.19 -22.33
C VAL A 225 5.65 8.76 -23.80
N LEU A 226 4.44 8.48 -24.32
CA LEU A 226 4.22 8.09 -25.71
C LEU A 226 4.71 9.17 -26.69
N GLU A 227 4.36 10.43 -26.46
CA GLU A 227 4.85 11.57 -27.25
C GLU A 227 6.38 11.66 -27.24
N SER A 228 7.02 11.37 -26.09
CA SER A 228 8.49 11.30 -26.03
C SER A 228 9.06 10.15 -26.86
N MET A 229 8.41 8.98 -26.84
CA MET A 229 8.82 7.83 -27.66
C MET A 229 8.70 8.14 -29.16
N VAL A 230 7.61 8.78 -29.58
CA VAL A 230 7.41 9.24 -30.97
C VAL A 230 8.48 10.24 -31.37
N LYS A 231 8.74 11.25 -30.52
CA LYS A 231 9.77 12.27 -30.76
C LYS A 231 11.17 11.67 -30.95
N HIS A 232 11.47 10.57 -30.26
CA HIS A 232 12.74 9.86 -30.36
C HIS A 232 12.74 8.76 -31.43
N GLY A 233 11.68 8.64 -32.25
CA GLY A 233 11.57 7.70 -33.35
C GLY A 233 11.49 6.24 -32.90
N MET A 234 11.03 5.99 -31.67
CA MET A 234 10.94 4.64 -31.09
C MET A 234 9.65 3.91 -31.48
N VAL A 235 8.58 4.66 -31.78
CA VAL A 235 7.25 4.18 -32.22
C VAL A 235 6.66 5.21 -33.19
N SER A 236 5.73 4.78 -34.04
CA SER A 236 5.01 5.71 -34.91
C SER A 236 3.96 6.50 -34.12
N SER A 237 3.59 7.68 -34.61
CA SER A 237 2.54 8.48 -33.99
C SER A 237 1.20 7.73 -33.97
N GLU A 238 0.86 7.05 -35.05
CA GLU A 238 -0.38 6.26 -35.19
C GLU A 238 -0.42 5.13 -34.16
N GLU A 239 0.62 4.29 -34.10
CA GLU A 239 0.72 3.18 -33.15
C GLU A 239 0.60 3.66 -31.69
N ALA A 240 1.24 4.78 -31.36
CA ALA A 240 1.20 5.36 -30.03
C ALA A 240 -0.21 5.82 -29.63
N TYR A 241 -0.92 6.52 -30.52
CA TYR A 241 -2.28 7.00 -30.25
C TYR A 241 -3.31 5.86 -30.22
N ASP A 242 -3.21 4.90 -31.13
CA ASP A 242 -4.13 3.76 -31.18
C ASP A 242 -4.01 2.90 -29.93
N SER A 243 -2.78 2.56 -29.54
CA SER A 243 -2.52 1.80 -28.31
C SER A 243 -3.02 2.55 -27.06
N PHE A 244 -2.86 3.88 -27.02
CA PHE A 244 -3.36 4.71 -25.92
C PHE A 244 -4.89 4.69 -25.81
N GLN A 245 -5.61 4.82 -26.92
CA GLN A 245 -7.07 4.82 -26.90
C GLN A 245 -7.62 3.46 -26.49
N ASP A 246 -7.12 2.38 -27.10
CA ASP A 246 -7.53 1.00 -26.79
C ASP A 246 -7.34 0.68 -25.29
N PHE A 247 -6.18 1.07 -24.73
CA PHE A 247 -5.88 0.88 -23.33
C PHE A 247 -6.91 1.56 -22.40
N TRP A 248 -7.21 2.84 -22.59
CA TRP A 248 -8.11 3.56 -21.68
C TRP A 248 -9.58 3.18 -21.82
N VAL A 249 -9.98 2.60 -22.95
CA VAL A 249 -11.31 1.99 -23.09
C VAL A 249 -11.39 0.75 -22.22
N LYS A 250 -10.43 -0.19 -22.35
CA LYS A 250 -10.40 -1.44 -21.59
C LYS A 250 -10.17 -1.23 -20.10
N PHE A 251 -9.22 -0.39 -19.74
CA PHE A 251 -8.83 -0.15 -18.35
C PHE A 251 -9.95 0.48 -17.51
N ARG A 252 -10.77 1.36 -18.11
CA ARG A 252 -11.91 1.97 -17.41
C ARG A 252 -12.99 0.96 -17.05
N LEU A 253 -13.17 -0.08 -17.86
CA LEU A 253 -14.13 -1.15 -17.59
C LEU A 253 -13.66 -2.08 -16.45
N GLN A 254 -12.36 -2.11 -16.18
CA GLN A 254 -11.73 -3.02 -15.21
C GLN A 254 -11.20 -2.28 -13.97
N MET A 255 -11.60 -1.01 -13.78
CA MET A 255 -11.03 -0.18 -12.72
C MET A 255 -11.34 -0.74 -11.34
N ARG A 256 -10.28 -0.97 -10.55
CA ARG A 256 -10.36 -1.48 -9.19
C ARG A 256 -10.41 -0.35 -8.16
N SER A 257 -10.76 -0.69 -6.91
CA SER A 257 -10.84 0.28 -5.81
C SER A 257 -9.50 1.01 -5.58
N PRO A 258 -9.52 2.34 -5.33
CA PRO A 258 -8.31 3.12 -5.00
C PRO A 258 -7.57 2.65 -3.72
N SER A 259 -8.25 1.84 -2.90
CA SER A 259 -7.76 1.29 -1.63
C SER A 259 -7.08 -0.08 -1.77
N GLN A 260 -7.02 -0.63 -2.99
CA GLN A 260 -6.27 -1.87 -3.22
C GLN A 260 -4.77 -1.63 -3.09
N SER A 261 -4.07 -2.66 -2.60
CA SER A 261 -2.63 -2.71 -2.50
C SER A 261 -2.16 -4.12 -2.81
N VAL A 262 -0.88 -4.27 -3.13
CA VAL A 262 -0.29 -5.58 -3.37
C VAL A 262 -0.48 -6.53 -2.18
N PHE A 263 -0.45 -6.00 -0.95
CA PHE A 263 -0.72 -6.79 0.27
C PHE A 263 -2.14 -7.32 0.35
N ARG A 264 -3.13 -6.54 -0.09
CA ARG A 264 -4.53 -6.98 -0.11
C ARG A 264 -4.83 -8.00 -1.20
N MET A 265 -3.99 -8.04 -2.23
CA MET A 265 -4.07 -9.04 -3.30
C MET A 265 -3.27 -10.31 -2.98
N ALA A 266 -2.41 -10.30 -1.95
CA ALA A 266 -1.71 -11.50 -1.54
C ALA A 266 -2.71 -12.49 -0.95
N GLU A 267 -2.90 -13.60 -1.66
CA GLU A 267 -3.77 -14.67 -1.21
C GLU A 267 -3.13 -15.36 0.01
N ASN A 268 -3.92 -15.51 1.07
CA ASN A 268 -3.55 -16.30 2.23
C ASN A 268 -4.65 -17.33 2.47
N LYS A 269 -4.35 -18.57 2.08
CA LYS A 269 -5.34 -19.66 2.05
C LYS A 269 -5.54 -20.33 3.41
N ALA A 270 -4.71 -20.02 4.41
CA ALA A 270 -4.82 -20.56 5.76
C ALA A 270 -4.35 -19.52 6.81
N PRO A 271 -5.09 -18.42 7.03
CA PRO A 271 -4.59 -17.26 7.77
C PRO A 271 -4.12 -17.57 9.19
N HIS A 272 -4.88 -18.37 9.93
CA HIS A 272 -4.54 -18.76 11.30
C HIS A 272 -3.28 -19.62 11.36
N PHE A 273 -3.15 -20.58 10.44
CA PHE A 273 -1.98 -21.44 10.36
C PHE A 273 -0.74 -20.67 9.92
N VAL A 274 -0.88 -19.77 8.95
CA VAL A 274 0.21 -18.90 8.48
C VAL A 274 0.71 -18.00 9.60
N GLU A 275 -0.17 -17.45 10.44
CA GLU A 275 0.25 -16.65 11.61
C GLU A 275 1.02 -17.51 12.64
N TYR A 276 0.58 -18.73 12.89
CA TYR A 276 1.31 -19.68 13.74
C TYR A 276 2.71 -19.98 13.18
N VAL A 277 2.82 -20.26 11.88
CA VAL A 277 4.10 -20.49 11.20
C VAL A 277 4.98 -19.23 11.26
N ARG A 278 4.42 -18.05 11.02
CA ARG A 278 5.12 -16.76 11.09
C ARG A 278 5.75 -16.54 12.47
N GLN A 279 5.00 -16.76 13.54
CA GLN A 279 5.51 -16.64 14.92
C GLN A 279 6.64 -17.64 15.22
N LYS A 280 6.53 -18.88 14.70
CA LYS A 280 7.60 -19.87 14.82
C LYS A 280 8.86 -19.45 14.07
N LEU A 281 8.72 -18.99 12.82
CA LEU A 281 9.85 -18.52 12.00
C LEU A 281 10.52 -17.30 12.63
N GLU A 282 9.76 -16.37 13.19
CA GLU A 282 10.30 -15.19 13.86
C GLU A 282 11.20 -15.57 15.06
N LYS A 283 10.81 -16.58 15.84
CA LYS A 283 11.64 -17.10 16.93
C LYS A 283 12.95 -17.74 16.45
N LEU A 284 12.95 -18.34 15.27
CA LEU A 284 14.10 -19.07 14.73
C LEU A 284 15.06 -18.19 13.93
N TYR A 285 14.52 -17.26 13.13
CA TYR A 285 15.30 -16.47 12.15
C TYR A 285 15.29 -14.97 12.43
N GLY A 286 14.52 -14.52 13.42
CA GLY A 286 14.31 -13.10 13.72
C GLY A 286 13.29 -12.45 12.79
N SER A 287 12.76 -11.31 13.22
CA SER A 287 11.64 -10.63 12.57
C SER A 287 11.94 -10.10 11.17
N LYS A 288 13.18 -9.74 10.86
CA LYS A 288 13.54 -9.14 9.55
C LYS A 288 13.68 -10.18 8.44
N ARG A 289 14.46 -11.22 8.69
CA ARG A 289 14.88 -12.20 7.68
C ARG A 289 13.71 -12.95 7.05
N ILE A 290 12.66 -13.22 7.84
CA ILE A 290 11.46 -13.92 7.37
C ILE A 290 10.71 -13.16 6.26
N TYR A 291 10.89 -11.84 6.14
CA TYR A 291 10.25 -11.03 5.11
C TYR A 291 11.18 -10.61 3.96
N THR A 292 12.49 -10.82 4.09
CA THR A 292 13.49 -10.27 3.16
C THR A 292 14.38 -11.31 2.48
N ASP A 293 14.57 -12.47 3.08
CA ASP A 293 15.61 -13.43 2.64
C ASP A 293 15.11 -14.42 1.58
N GLY A 294 13.83 -14.35 1.16
CA GLY A 294 13.28 -15.25 0.15
C GLY A 294 13.19 -16.71 0.59
N LEU A 295 12.87 -16.97 1.86
CA LEU A 295 12.82 -18.33 2.41
C LEU A 295 11.73 -19.17 1.70
N LYS A 296 12.02 -20.45 1.46
CA LYS A 296 11.02 -21.44 1.06
C LYS A 296 10.68 -22.32 2.26
N VAL A 297 9.48 -22.15 2.80
CA VAL A 297 9.04 -22.81 4.04
C VAL A 297 8.04 -23.90 3.69
N TYR A 298 8.39 -25.16 3.90
CA TYR A 298 7.48 -26.29 3.72
C TYR A 298 6.89 -26.68 5.07
N THR A 299 5.57 -26.85 5.11
CA THR A 299 4.82 -27.09 6.35
C THR A 299 4.14 -28.45 6.33
N SER A 300 3.59 -28.87 7.47
CA SER A 300 2.83 -30.12 7.59
C SER A 300 1.40 -30.02 7.06
N LEU A 301 0.90 -28.79 6.82
CA LEU A 301 -0.48 -28.53 6.46
C LEU A 301 -0.86 -29.24 5.16
N ASP A 302 -2.05 -29.81 5.11
CA ASP A 302 -2.68 -30.22 3.86
C ASP A 302 -3.75 -29.20 3.51
N LEU A 303 -3.50 -28.40 2.47
CA LEU A 303 -4.37 -27.28 2.18
C LEU A 303 -5.81 -27.71 1.86
N ARG A 304 -6.00 -28.88 1.25
CA ARG A 304 -7.33 -29.42 0.95
C ARG A 304 -8.07 -29.80 2.23
N GLN A 305 -7.38 -30.38 3.20
CA GLN A 305 -7.98 -30.72 4.49
C GLN A 305 -8.32 -29.45 5.29
N GLN A 306 -7.44 -28.43 5.27
CA GLN A 306 -7.72 -27.12 5.87
C GLN A 306 -8.99 -26.50 5.29
N GLU A 307 -9.13 -26.46 3.97
CA GLU A 307 -10.32 -25.90 3.30
C GLU A 307 -11.61 -26.64 3.70
N LEU A 308 -11.55 -27.98 3.78
CA LEU A 308 -12.69 -28.78 4.24
C LEU A 308 -13.01 -28.53 5.71
N ALA A 309 -12.00 -28.46 6.58
CA ALA A 309 -12.16 -28.16 7.98
C ALA A 309 -12.81 -26.79 8.21
N GLU A 310 -12.32 -25.76 7.52
CA GLU A 310 -12.88 -24.40 7.60
C GLU A 310 -14.33 -24.35 7.11
N LYS A 311 -14.64 -25.07 6.03
CA LYS A 311 -16.02 -25.19 5.52
C LYS A 311 -16.95 -25.80 6.57
N TYR A 312 -16.63 -26.99 7.09
CA TYR A 312 -17.51 -27.67 8.04
C TYR A 312 -17.57 -26.96 9.40
N LEU A 313 -16.48 -26.35 9.86
CA LEU A 313 -16.47 -25.54 11.07
C LEU A 313 -17.38 -24.32 10.92
N ARG A 314 -17.32 -23.62 9.77
CA ARG A 314 -18.19 -22.47 9.49
C ARG A 314 -19.67 -22.86 9.49
N GLU A 315 -20.02 -23.93 8.77
CA GLU A 315 -21.40 -24.44 8.73
C GLU A 315 -21.90 -24.84 10.14
N GLY A 316 -21.04 -25.47 10.95
CA GLY A 316 -21.34 -25.82 12.34
C GLY A 316 -21.55 -24.60 13.24
N LEU A 317 -20.66 -23.60 13.14
CA LEU A 317 -20.76 -22.36 13.91
C LEU A 317 -21.98 -21.52 13.52
N GLU A 318 -22.33 -21.45 12.23
CA GLU A 318 -23.55 -20.76 11.78
C GLU A 318 -24.81 -21.40 12.36
N ARG A 319 -24.88 -22.74 12.35
CA ARG A 319 -25.97 -23.50 12.97
C ARG A 319 -26.05 -23.23 14.47
N GLN A 320 -24.92 -23.29 15.16
CA GLN A 320 -24.87 -23.08 16.61
C GLN A 320 -25.21 -21.64 16.99
N ASN A 321 -24.75 -20.64 16.21
CA ASN A 321 -25.10 -19.24 16.40
C ASN A 321 -26.59 -18.98 16.21
N LYS A 322 -27.23 -19.67 15.26
CA LYS A 322 -28.69 -19.59 15.07
C LYS A 322 -29.43 -20.14 16.30
N ILE A 323 -28.99 -21.30 16.82
CA ILE A 323 -29.58 -21.90 18.03
C ILE A 323 -29.39 -20.97 19.23
N TYR A 324 -28.17 -20.47 19.44
CA TYR A 324 -27.85 -19.56 20.54
C TYR A 324 -28.71 -18.29 20.47
N LYS A 325 -28.82 -17.67 19.29
CA LYS A 325 -29.68 -16.50 19.07
C LYS A 325 -31.13 -16.78 19.45
N THR A 326 -31.70 -17.90 19.01
CA THR A 326 -33.08 -18.28 19.37
C THR A 326 -33.27 -18.52 20.87
N ILE A 327 -32.28 -19.13 21.54
CA ILE A 327 -32.34 -19.34 23.00
C ILE A 327 -32.28 -18.00 23.74
N MET A 328 -31.33 -17.13 23.36
CA MET A 328 -31.16 -15.83 24.01
C MET A 328 -32.35 -14.90 23.78
N GLU A 329 -32.95 -14.90 22.58
CA GLU A 329 -34.20 -14.20 22.32
C GLU A 329 -35.30 -14.67 23.27
N ARG A 330 -35.47 -15.98 23.47
CA ARG A 330 -36.47 -16.52 24.42
C ARG A 330 -36.16 -16.20 25.88
N VAL A 331 -34.90 -16.26 26.29
CA VAL A 331 -34.47 -15.95 27.67
C VAL A 331 -34.71 -14.48 27.96
N ASN A 332 -34.30 -13.58 27.05
CA ASN A 332 -34.55 -12.15 27.18
C ASN A 332 -36.04 -11.83 27.18
N ASP A 333 -36.83 -12.42 26.27
CA ASP A 333 -38.29 -12.26 26.27
C ASP A 333 -38.91 -12.70 27.60
N THR A 334 -38.41 -13.79 28.21
CA THR A 334 -38.94 -14.30 29.49
C THR A 334 -38.51 -13.43 30.67
N LEU A 335 -37.26 -12.97 30.69
CA LEU A 335 -36.74 -12.04 31.70
C LEU A 335 -37.55 -10.73 31.66
N ASP A 336 -37.71 -10.15 30.47
CA ASP A 336 -38.45 -8.92 30.25
C ASP A 336 -39.92 -9.06 30.68
N THR A 337 -40.63 -10.06 30.12
CA THR A 337 -42.10 -10.14 30.27
C THR A 337 -42.59 -10.71 31.59
N LYS A 338 -41.78 -11.50 32.30
CA LYS A 338 -42.23 -12.16 33.54
C LYS A 338 -41.52 -11.65 34.78
N ILE A 339 -40.24 -11.33 34.69
CA ILE A 339 -39.44 -11.02 35.88
C ILE A 339 -39.33 -9.50 36.03
N LEU A 340 -38.94 -8.77 34.98
CA LEU A 340 -38.85 -7.31 35.04
C LEU A 340 -40.24 -6.67 35.15
N ASP A 341 -41.21 -7.08 34.33
CA ASP A 341 -42.59 -6.57 34.41
C ASP A 341 -43.24 -6.82 35.80
N SER A 342 -42.96 -7.96 36.44
CA SER A 342 -43.50 -8.25 37.78
C SER A 342 -42.77 -7.53 38.90
N LEU A 343 -41.45 -7.38 38.79
CA LEU A 343 -40.65 -6.59 39.71
C LEU A 343 -41.06 -5.11 39.64
N ASP A 344 -41.26 -4.56 38.44
CA ASP A 344 -41.72 -3.17 38.28
C ASP A 344 -43.11 -2.95 38.87
N MET A 345 -44.03 -3.89 38.68
CA MET A 345 -45.36 -3.86 39.33
C MET A 345 -45.26 -3.85 40.86
N VAL A 346 -44.37 -4.67 41.44
CA VAL A 346 -44.13 -4.68 42.89
C VAL A 346 -43.50 -3.36 43.33
N THR A 347 -42.53 -2.84 42.58
CA THR A 347 -41.84 -1.59 42.89
C THR A 347 -42.80 -0.39 42.88
N LEU A 348 -43.76 -0.39 41.94
CA LEU A 348 -44.83 0.60 41.83
C LEU A 348 -45.86 0.47 42.96
N LEU A 349 -46.27 -0.75 43.33
CA LEU A 349 -47.25 -1.00 44.39
C LEU A 349 -46.72 -0.64 45.78
N PHE A 350 -45.41 -0.76 46.00
CA PHE A 350 -44.76 -0.50 47.28
C PHE A 350 -43.95 0.81 47.31
N SER A 351 -44.02 1.64 46.26
CA SER A 351 -43.32 2.93 46.12
C SER A 351 -41.85 2.85 46.53
N LEU A 352 -41.14 1.84 46.02
CA LEU A 352 -39.72 1.63 46.36
C LEU A 352 -38.86 2.55 45.47
N ASP A 353 -38.64 3.79 45.93
CA ASP A 353 -38.00 4.89 45.18
C ASP A 353 -36.54 4.65 44.71
N ASN A 354 -35.93 3.49 45.02
CA ASN A 354 -34.50 3.24 44.78
C ASN A 354 -34.18 1.99 43.94
N ILE A 355 -35.17 1.36 43.31
CA ILE A 355 -34.94 0.19 42.44
C ILE A 355 -35.28 0.56 40.99
N ASN A 356 -34.29 1.09 40.28
CA ASN A 356 -34.42 1.42 38.85
C ASN A 356 -34.07 0.17 38.02
N ILE A 357 -35.07 -0.68 37.77
CA ILE A 357 -34.95 -1.83 36.88
C ILE A 357 -35.48 -1.39 35.52
N GLY A 358 -34.56 -1.15 34.57
CA GLY A 358 -34.92 -0.62 33.26
C GLY A 358 -35.84 -1.57 32.47
N SER A 359 -37.09 -1.18 32.25
CA SER A 359 -38.00 -1.83 31.29
C SER A 359 -38.63 -0.82 30.33
N THR A 360 -38.07 -0.74 29.13
CA THR A 360 -38.51 0.17 28.04
C THR A 360 -39.89 -0.16 27.46
N LYS A 361 -40.47 -1.33 27.76
CA LYS A 361 -41.81 -1.74 27.24
C LYS A 361 -42.97 -1.29 28.14
N THR A 362 -42.78 -1.23 29.45
CA THR A 362 -43.79 -0.74 30.39
C THR A 362 -43.91 0.77 30.27
N GLU A 363 -42.80 1.47 30.06
CA GLU A 363 -42.76 2.90 29.76
C GLU A 363 -43.60 3.24 28.52
N LYS A 364 -43.52 2.44 27.45
CA LYS A 364 -44.32 2.65 26.24
C LYS A 364 -45.82 2.36 26.44
N ARG A 365 -46.18 1.35 27.22
CA ARG A 365 -47.60 1.04 27.56
C ARG A 365 -48.19 2.06 28.54
N VAL A 366 -47.39 2.56 29.48
CA VAL A 366 -47.74 3.66 30.38
C VAL A 366 -47.84 4.96 29.58
N LEU A 367 -46.93 5.24 28.64
CA LEU A 367 -47.01 6.39 27.73
C LEU A 367 -48.21 6.31 26.78
N ASP A 368 -48.58 5.13 26.27
CA ASP A 368 -49.81 4.96 25.48
C ASP A 368 -51.07 5.14 26.35
N TYR A 369 -51.04 4.72 27.61
CA TYR A 369 -52.12 4.96 28.58
C TYR A 369 -52.22 6.45 28.99
N LEU A 370 -51.08 7.11 29.25
CA LEU A 370 -50.95 8.53 29.53
C LEU A 370 -51.36 9.38 28.31
N ASN A 371 -51.00 8.97 27.09
CA ASN A 371 -51.42 9.63 25.85
C ASN A 371 -52.92 9.50 25.62
N SER A 372 -53.52 8.36 25.99
CA SER A 372 -54.96 8.11 25.78
C SER A 372 -55.87 8.78 26.83
N LYS A 373 -55.37 9.11 28.03
CA LYS A 373 -56.18 9.68 29.13
C LYS A 373 -55.67 10.97 29.78
N ILE A 374 -54.40 11.34 29.60
CA ILE A 374 -53.74 12.45 30.35
C ILE A 374 -53.04 13.44 29.39
N LEU A 375 -53.28 13.39 28.07
CA LEU A 375 -52.65 14.37 27.16
C LEU A 375 -53.19 15.81 27.33
N LEU A 376 -54.49 15.94 27.67
CA LEU A 376 -55.13 17.26 27.82
C LEU A 376 -54.64 18.07 29.05
N PRO A 377 -54.31 17.46 30.20
CA PRO A 377 -53.70 18.19 31.33
C PRO A 377 -52.20 18.46 31.19
N LEU A 378 -51.45 17.64 30.46
CA LEU A 378 -49.98 17.73 30.39
C LEU A 378 -49.47 18.79 29.40
N ASP A 379 -50.16 19.03 28.30
CA ASP A 379 -49.86 20.14 27.36
C ASP A 379 -49.98 21.53 28.03
N MET A 380 -50.83 21.65 29.07
CA MET A 380 -50.96 22.87 29.87
C MET A 380 -49.77 23.07 30.84
N LEU A 381 -49.09 22.00 31.25
CA LEU A 381 -47.97 22.04 32.18
C LEU A 381 -46.61 22.18 31.49
N SER A 382 -46.48 21.74 30.23
CA SER A 382 -45.26 21.95 29.43
C SER A 382 -45.03 23.40 29.01
N LEU A 383 -46.01 24.29 29.18
CA LEU A 383 -45.85 25.75 29.04
C LEU A 383 -45.05 26.39 30.20
N PHE A 384 -44.81 25.66 31.30
CA PHE A 384 -44.19 26.21 32.51
C PHE A 384 -42.81 25.63 32.87
N PHE A 385 -42.25 24.67 32.13
CA PHE A 385 -40.95 24.07 32.47
C PHE A 385 -40.02 23.85 31.26
N ASP A 386 -38.73 24.14 31.48
CA ASP A 386 -37.66 24.26 30.48
C ASP A 386 -37.23 22.89 29.85
N GLN A 387 -37.13 22.85 28.52
CA GLN A 387 -37.08 21.64 27.68
C GLN A 387 -35.75 20.84 27.69
N ASN A 388 -34.76 21.20 28.51
CA ASN A 388 -33.38 20.70 28.33
C ASN A 388 -33.00 19.44 29.12
N GLN A 389 -33.86 18.91 29.99
CA GLN A 389 -33.53 17.69 30.78
C GLN A 389 -34.05 16.39 30.16
N ILE A 390 -35.19 16.42 29.48
CA ILE A 390 -35.84 15.21 28.94
C ILE A 390 -35.08 14.65 27.73
N GLY A 391 -34.51 15.51 26.87
CA GLY A 391 -33.75 15.08 25.69
C GLY A 391 -32.46 14.30 26.00
N ARG A 392 -31.78 14.62 27.11
CA ARG A 392 -30.50 13.98 27.47
C ARG A 392 -30.67 12.56 28.03
N ILE A 393 -31.79 12.31 28.72
CA ILE A 393 -32.11 10.98 29.29
C ILE A 393 -32.46 9.99 28.18
N ILE A 394 -33.08 10.47 27.10
CA ILE A 394 -33.41 9.66 25.92
C ILE A 394 -32.13 9.26 25.15
N GLU A 395 -31.17 10.17 24.98
CA GLU A 395 -29.90 9.88 24.28
C GLU A 395 -28.98 8.91 25.05
N SER A 396 -28.91 9.01 26.39
CA SER A 396 -28.12 8.08 27.21
C SER A 396 -28.70 6.66 27.22
N SER A 397 -30.03 6.54 27.10
CA SER A 397 -30.72 5.24 27.09
C SER A 397 -30.59 4.55 25.73
N LEU A 398 -30.68 5.29 24.63
CA LEU A 398 -30.49 4.77 23.26
C LEU A 398 -29.04 4.33 22.96
N SER A 399 -28.06 4.89 23.67
CA SER A 399 -26.64 4.51 23.52
C SER A 399 -26.28 3.23 24.29
N GLN A 400 -26.88 2.98 25.46
CA GLN A 400 -26.74 1.70 26.18
C GLN A 400 -27.43 0.53 25.44
N GLU A 401 -28.54 0.77 24.74
CA GLU A 401 -29.27 -0.22 23.95
C GLU A 401 -28.40 -0.83 22.82
N LYS A 402 -27.51 -0.02 22.23
CA LYS A 402 -26.60 -0.46 21.15
C LYS A 402 -25.43 -1.33 21.62
N GLU A 403 -25.03 -1.22 22.89
CA GLU A 403 -23.93 -2.04 23.44
C GLU A 403 -24.44 -3.34 24.10
N SER A 404 -25.55 -3.30 24.84
CA SER A 404 -26.11 -4.52 25.48
C SER A 404 -26.82 -5.47 24.51
N GLY A 405 -27.30 -4.97 23.36
CA GLY A 405 -28.01 -5.78 22.35
C GLY A 405 -27.12 -6.63 21.42
N LYS A 406 -25.79 -6.56 21.55
CA LYS A 406 -24.89 -7.42 20.76
C LYS A 406 -24.85 -8.82 21.37
N LEU A 407 -25.73 -9.69 20.89
CA LEU A 407 -25.64 -11.14 21.15
C LEU A 407 -24.20 -11.62 20.89
N GLN A 408 -23.59 -12.24 21.89
CA GLN A 408 -22.27 -12.83 21.78
C GLN A 408 -22.29 -13.88 20.67
N LYS A 409 -21.26 -13.90 19.82
CA LYS A 409 -21.14 -14.89 18.75
C LYS A 409 -20.42 -16.12 19.29
N VAL A 410 -20.96 -17.30 19.04
CA VAL A 410 -20.27 -18.56 19.29
C VAL A 410 -19.08 -18.66 18.34
N GLU A 411 -17.90 -18.87 18.91
CA GLU A 411 -16.64 -19.11 18.21
C GLU A 411 -16.18 -20.56 18.41
N GLY A 412 -15.25 -21.03 17.58
CA GLY A 412 -14.72 -22.38 17.67
C GLY A 412 -13.46 -22.57 16.83
N ALA A 413 -12.74 -23.66 17.10
CA ALA A 413 -11.55 -24.07 16.38
C ALA A 413 -11.60 -25.57 16.09
N LEU A 414 -11.02 -25.97 14.97
CA LEU A 414 -10.81 -27.37 14.58
C LEU A 414 -9.32 -27.56 14.35
N ILE A 415 -8.77 -28.69 14.82
CA ILE A 415 -7.39 -29.08 14.58
C ILE A 415 -7.39 -30.56 14.21
N ALA A 416 -6.79 -30.92 13.09
CA ALA A 416 -6.56 -32.28 12.67
C ALA A 416 -5.07 -32.62 12.75
N ILE A 417 -4.75 -33.73 13.41
CA ILE A 417 -3.36 -34.20 13.57
C ILE A 417 -3.26 -35.63 13.05
N GLU A 418 -2.29 -35.88 12.18
CA GLU A 418 -1.96 -37.22 11.71
C GLU A 418 -1.21 -37.99 12.81
N PRO A 419 -1.77 -39.08 13.37
CA PRO A 419 -1.20 -39.73 14.56
C PRO A 419 0.20 -40.32 14.36
N LYS A 420 0.52 -40.76 13.15
CA LYS A 420 1.80 -41.42 12.84
C LYS A 420 2.96 -40.44 12.74
N THR A 421 2.70 -39.25 12.24
CA THR A 421 3.72 -38.25 11.88
C THR A 421 3.69 -37.05 12.82
N GLY A 422 2.61 -36.85 13.57
CA GLY A 422 2.35 -35.65 14.36
C GLY A 422 2.05 -34.42 13.50
N TYR A 423 1.77 -34.59 12.21
CA TYR A 423 1.53 -33.48 11.28
C TYR A 423 0.20 -32.83 11.58
N ILE A 424 0.19 -31.50 11.70
CA ILE A 424 -1.04 -30.71 11.68
C ILE A 424 -1.49 -30.66 10.22
N THR A 425 -2.63 -31.26 9.91
CA THR A 425 -3.17 -31.36 8.54
C THR A 425 -4.30 -30.38 8.26
N ALA A 426 -5.03 -29.93 9.29
CA ALA A 426 -6.08 -28.91 9.22
C ALA A 426 -6.30 -28.21 10.56
#